data_AF-A0A514WT35-F1
#
_entry.id   AF-A0A514WT35-F1
#
_cell.length_a   1.000
_cell.length_b   1.000
_cell.length_c   1.000
_cell.angle_alpha   90.00
_cell.angle_beta   90.00
_cell.angle_gamma   90.00
#
_symmetry.space_group_name_H-M   'P 1'
#
loop_
_entity.id
_entity.type
_entity.pdbx_description
1 polymer ?
#
loop_
_entity_poly.entity_id
_entity_poly.type
_entity_poly.pdbx_seq_one_letter_code
_entity_poly.pdbx_strand_id
1 'polypeptide(L)' 'MATAAFLNSLKKGQILRAVVEDISSSTGVLLNFHGDLLRISNFSGQQISKGQSVTLQVTSVDPLRFQVFDSRSSRFERVV' A
#
# COMPACT_ATOMS: atom_id res chain seq x y z
N MET A 1 -4.70 3.97 14.79
CA MET A 1 -5.48 4.99 14.04
C MET A 1 -4.45 5.78 13.26
N ALA A 2 -4.37 5.64 11.93
CA ALA A 2 -3.41 6.39 11.13
C ALA A 2 -3.50 7.89 11.44
N THR A 3 -2.44 8.44 12.03
CA THR A 3 -2.44 9.86 12.41
C THR A 3 -2.44 10.73 11.15
N ALA A 4 -3.17 11.85 11.18
CA ALA A 4 -3.17 12.82 10.09
C ALA A 4 -1.75 13.33 9.77
N ALA A 5 -0.85 13.31 10.76
CA ALA A 5 0.57 13.61 10.58
C ALA A 5 1.26 12.62 9.65
N PHE A 6 0.97 11.32 9.76
CA PHE A 6 1.51 10.30 8.86
C PHE A 6 1.05 10.54 7.42
N LEU A 7 -0.25 10.77 7.21
CA LEU A 7 -0.81 11.04 5.88
C LEU A 7 -0.18 12.28 5.23
N ASN A 8 0.07 13.33 6.00
CA ASN A 8 0.75 14.54 5.53
C ASN A 8 2.25 14.34 5.27
N SER A 9 2.88 13.34 5.89
CA SER A 9 4.30 13.01 5.66
C SER A 9 4.54 12.19 4.39
N LEU A 10 3.48 11.58 3.85
CA LEU A 10 3.57 10.75 2.66
C LEU A 10 3.87 11.60 1.42
N LYS A 11 4.79 11.13 0.60
CA LYS A 11 5.13 11.74 -0.69
C LYS A 11 4.83 10.79 -1.83
N LYS A 12 4.33 11.32 -2.94
CA LYS A 12 4.22 10.54 -4.19
C LYS A 12 5.57 9.94 -4.57
N GLY A 13 5.58 8.67 -4.92
CA GLY A 13 6.76 7.87 -5.24
C GLY A 13 7.45 7.26 -4.03
N GLN A 14 7.06 7.62 -2.80
CA GLN A 14 7.64 7.06 -1.59
C GLN A 14 7.32 5.58 -1.48
N ILE A 15 8.34 4.80 -1.09
CA ILE A 15 8.22 3.38 -0.85
C ILE A 15 8.04 3.15 0.66
N LEU A 16 7.02 2.39 1.02
CA LEU A 16 6.65 2.05 2.38
C LEU A 16 6.66 0.54 2.53
N ARG A 17 7.07 0.04 3.69
CA ARG A 17 6.96 -1.38 4.02
C ARG A 17 5.89 -1.54 5.10
N ALA A 18 4.86 -2.30 4.80
CA ALA A 18 3.74 -2.55 5.70
C ALA A 18 3.47 -4.05 5.79
N VAL A 19 2.79 -4.46 6.86
CA VAL A 19 2.35 -5.85 7.03
C VAL A 19 0.87 -5.94 6.71
N VAL A 20 0.45 -6.97 6.00
CA VAL A 20 -0.98 -7.21 5.76
C VAL A 20 -1.64 -7.61 7.07
N GLU A 21 -2.45 -6.73 7.63
CA GLU A 21 -3.22 -7.01 8.83
C GLU A 21 -4.46 -7.81 8.47
N ASP A 22 -5.15 -7.43 7.39
CA ASP A 22 -6.35 -8.12 6.94
C ASP A 22 -6.67 -7.90 5.46
N ILE A 23 -7.51 -8.76 4.90
CA ILE A 23 -7.99 -8.67 3.52
C ILE A 23 -9.51 -8.57 3.59
N SER A 24 -10.02 -7.34 3.54
CA SER A 24 -11.45 -7.07 3.69
C SER A 24 -12.26 -7.47 2.46
N SER A 25 -11.66 -7.52 1.27
CA SER A 25 -12.34 -7.86 0.00
C SER A 25 -11.32 -8.35 -1.04
N SER A 26 -11.79 -8.79 -2.22
CA SER A 26 -10.94 -9.22 -3.34
C SER A 26 -9.86 -8.20 -3.72
N THR A 27 -10.16 -6.90 -3.59
CA THR A 27 -9.19 -5.80 -3.81
C THR A 27 -8.95 -4.96 -2.55
N GLY A 28 -9.77 -5.09 -1.51
CA GLY A 28 -9.65 -4.27 -0.30
C GLY A 28 -8.70 -4.89 0.70
N VAL A 29 -7.56 -4.24 0.95
CA VAL A 29 -6.51 -4.75 1.84
C VAL A 29 -6.25 -3.76 2.97
N LEU A 30 -6.19 -4.26 4.19
CA LEU A 30 -5.80 -3.54 5.40
C LEU A 30 -4.35 -3.85 5.71
N LEU A 31 -3.55 -2.80 5.75
CA LEU A 31 -2.13 -2.87 6.01
C LEU A 31 -1.82 -2.16 7.31
N ASN A 32 -0.95 -2.73 8.12
CA ASN A 32 -0.41 -2.11 9.30
C ASN A 32 0.98 -1.56 9.00
N PHE A 33 1.11 -0.25 9.15
CA PHE A 33 2.34 0.48 9.00
C PHE A 33 2.69 1.12 10.35
N HIS A 34 3.68 0.57 11.06
CA HIS A 34 4.12 1.12 12.35
C HIS A 34 3.02 1.33 13.40
N GLY A 35 1.96 0.50 13.40
CA GLY A 35 0.81 0.64 14.31
C GLY A 35 -0.37 1.42 13.71
N ASP A 36 -0.20 1.96 12.52
CA ASP A 36 -1.23 2.66 11.78
C ASP A 36 -1.85 1.78 10.70
N LEU A 37 -3.17 1.59 10.81
CA LEU A 37 -3.95 0.83 9.85
C LEU A 37 -4.27 1.68 8.63
N LEU A 38 -3.85 1.22 7.47
CA LEU A 38 -4.05 1.81 6.16
C LEU A 38 -4.94 0.88 5.33
N ARG A 39 -6.07 1.40 4.88
CA ARG A 39 -6.93 0.71 3.93
C ARG A 39 -6.50 1.09 2.52
N ILE A 40 -6.09 0.10 1.74
CA ILE A 40 -5.71 0.30 0.35
C ILE A 40 -6.56 -0.59 -0.56
N SER A 41 -6.60 -0.21 -1.83
CA SER A 41 -7.14 -1.07 -2.88
C SER A 41 -5.99 -1.67 -3.67
N ASN A 42 -5.83 -2.99 -3.57
CA ASN A 42 -4.90 -3.75 -4.38
C ASN A 42 -5.45 -3.94 -5.80
N PHE A 43 -4.92 -3.18 -6.74
CA PHE A 43 -5.17 -3.34 -8.17
C PHE A 43 -4.04 -4.04 -8.91
N SER A 44 -2.95 -4.45 -8.23
CA SER A 44 -1.79 -5.05 -8.90
C SER A 44 -2.02 -6.48 -9.38
N GLY A 45 -3.17 -7.08 -9.04
CA GLY A 45 -3.49 -8.49 -9.33
C GLY A 45 -2.59 -9.47 -8.58
N GLN A 46 -1.67 -9.00 -7.74
CA GLN A 46 -0.82 -9.87 -6.93
C GLN A 46 -1.62 -10.47 -5.78
N GLN A 47 -1.45 -11.77 -5.56
CA GLN A 47 -1.97 -12.43 -4.37
C GLN A 47 -1.20 -11.93 -3.17
N ILE A 48 -1.93 -11.30 -2.24
CA ILE A 48 -1.40 -10.91 -0.95
C ILE A 48 -2.03 -11.78 0.13
N SER A 49 -1.24 -12.18 1.11
CA SER A 49 -1.69 -13.00 2.23
C SER A 49 -1.65 -12.20 3.53
N LYS A 50 -2.59 -12.49 4.44
CA LYS A 50 -2.56 -11.95 5.80
C LYS A 50 -1.25 -12.32 6.50
N GLY A 51 -0.64 -11.36 7.19
CA GLY A 51 0.67 -11.47 7.84
C GLY A 51 1.86 -11.28 6.90
N GLN A 52 1.66 -11.16 5.59
CA GLN A 52 2.74 -10.92 4.64
C GLN A 52 3.28 -9.50 4.77
N SER A 53 4.61 -9.35 4.79
CA SER A 53 5.23 -8.04 4.60
C SER A 53 5.19 -7.65 3.13
N VAL A 54 4.52 -6.56 2.81
CA VAL A 54 4.46 -5.99 1.46
C VAL A 54 5.16 -4.65 1.40
N THR A 55 5.75 -4.39 0.25
CA THR A 55 6.30 -3.08 -0.07
C THR A 55 5.27 -2.36 -0.95
N LEU A 56 4.98 -1.11 -0.63
CA LEU A 56 4.01 -0.28 -1.32
C LEU A 56 4.71 0.96 -1.84
N GLN A 57 4.27 1.46 -2.97
CA GLN A 57 4.62 2.78 -3.46
C GLN A 57 3.40 3.70 -3.41
N VAL A 58 3.56 4.91 -2.87
CA VAL A 58 2.53 5.94 -2.88
C VAL A 58 2.39 6.48 -4.30
N THR A 59 1.25 6.26 -4.95
CA THR A 59 1.00 6.77 -6.31
C THR A 59 0.30 8.12 -6.32
N SER A 60 -0.49 8.40 -5.28
CA SER A 60 -1.16 9.69 -5.06
C SER A 60 -1.31 9.94 -3.57
N VAL A 61 -1.26 11.20 -3.15
CA VAL A 61 -1.49 11.60 -1.75
C VAL A 61 -2.85 12.28 -1.55
N ASP A 62 -3.48 12.74 -2.64
CA ASP A 62 -4.81 13.34 -2.62
C ASP A 62 -5.59 13.00 -3.91
N PRO A 63 -6.53 12.03 -3.90
CA PRO A 63 -6.79 11.09 -2.81
C PRO A 63 -5.60 10.13 -2.61
N LEU A 64 -5.43 9.63 -1.40
CA LEU A 64 -4.35 8.71 -1.05
C LEU A 64 -4.49 7.37 -1.80
N ARG A 65 -3.50 7.05 -2.62
CA ARG A 65 -3.44 5.82 -3.43
C ARG A 65 -2.08 5.17 -3.28
N PHE A 66 -2.11 3.84 -3.18
CA PHE A 66 -0.93 3.01 -3.08
C PHE A 66 -0.95 1.94 -4.17
N GLN A 67 0.24 1.54 -4.57
CA GLN A 67 0.51 0.44 -5.49
C GLN A 67 1.39 -0.57 -4.74
N VAL A 68 1.14 -1.87 -4.89
CA VAL A 68 2.09 -2.87 -4.41
C VAL A 68 3.35 -2.78 -5.26
N PHE A 69 4.48 -2.51 -4.61
CA PHE A 69 5.80 -2.46 -5.23
C PHE A 69 6.52 -3.78 -4.96
N ASP A 70 6.83 -4.52 -6.02
CA ASP A 70 7.57 -5.76 -5.93
C ASP A 70 8.92 -5.57 -6.64
N SER A 71 10.01 -5.59 -5.86
CA SER A 71 11.36 -5.46 -6.40
C SER A 71 11.81 -6.67 -7.23
N ARG A 72 11.09 -7.81 -7.14
CA ARG A 72 11.35 -9.02 -7.95
C ARG A 72 10.48 -9.07 -9.21
N SER A 73 9.37 -8.34 -9.23
CA SER A 73 8.48 -8.24 -10.38
C SER A 73 8.62 -6.85 -10.99
N SER A 74 9.66 -6.65 -11.80
CA SER A 74 9.92 -5.42 -12.57
C SER A 74 8.87 -5.17 -13.67
N ARG A 75 7.58 -5.36 -13.40
CA ARG A 75 6.49 -4.87 -14.23
C ARG A 75 6.07 -3.51 -13.71
N PHE A 76 6.82 -2.50 -14.13
CA PHE A 76 6.41 -1.11 -14.03
C PHE A 76 5.15 -0.92 -14.90
N GLU A 77 3.97 -0.90 -14.29
CA GLU A 77 2.81 -0.31 -14.96
C GLU A 77 3.02 1.20 -15.01
N ARG A 78 3.39 1.67 -16.20
CA ARG A 78 3.50 3.08 -16.54
C ARG A 78 2.10 3.70 -16.46
N VAL A 79 1.82 4.43 -15.38
CA VAL A 79 0.64 5.29 -15.27
C VAL A 79 0.81 6.41 -16.30
N VAL A 80 0.04 6.34 -17.39
CA VAL A 80 -0.06 7.39 -18.42
C VAL A 80 -1.08 8.42 -17.99
#